data_AF-A0A746P2R0-F1
#
_entry.id   AF-A0A746P2R0-F1
#
_cell.length_a   1.000
_cell.length_b   1.000
_cell.length_c   1.000
_cell.angle_alpha   90.00
_cell.angle_beta   90.00
_cell.angle_gamma   90.00
#
_symmetry.space_group_name_H-M   'P 1'
#
loop_
_entity.id
_entity.type
_entity.pdbx_description
1 polymer ?
#
loop_
_entity_poly.entity_id
_entity_poly.type
_entity_poly.pdbx_seq_one_letter_code
_entity_poly.pdbx_strand_id
1 'polypeptide(L)' 'MLLHVLYLIGITAEAMTGALAAGRRRMDTFGVIIIATATAIGGGSVRDILLGHYPLGWVKHPEYVIIVATAA' A
#
# COMPACT_ATOMS: atom_id res chain seq x y z
N MET A 1 14.31 3.37 12.91
CA MET A 1 13.79 2.05 13.32
C MET A 1 12.29 2.11 13.64
N LEU A 2 11.85 2.85 14.66
CA LEU A 2 10.43 2.94 15.03
C LEU A 2 9.49 3.36 13.88
N LEU A 3 9.79 4.48 13.20
CA LEU A 3 8.96 4.98 12.09
C LEU A 3 8.83 3.99 10.93
N HIS A 4 9.88 3.20 10.68
CA HIS A 4 9.86 2.19 9.64
C HIS A 4 8.95 1.02 10.03
N VAL A 5 9.01 0.56 11.29
CA VAL A 5 8.09 -0.48 11.80
C VAL A 5 6.64 -0.01 11.74
N LEU A 6 6.36 1.22 12.18
CA LEU A 6 5.02 1.79 12.10
C LEU A 6 4.53 1.92 10.65
N TYR A 7 5.42 2.28 9.73
CA TYR A 7 5.11 2.33 8.31
C TYR A 7 4.72 0.95 7.76
N LEU A 8 5.48 -0.10 8.09
CA LEU A 8 5.16 -1.47 7.68
C LEU A 8 3.81 -1.93 8.24
N ILE A 9 3.53 -1.66 9.52
CA ILE A 9 2.23 -1.95 10.13
C ILE A 9 1.10 -1.21 9.40
N GLY A 10 1.32 0.07 9.08
CA GLY A 10 0.35 0.92 8.38
C GLY A 10 -0.01 0.36 7.00
N ILE A 11 0.98 0.12 6.14
CA ILE A 11 0.73 -0.38 4.78
C ILE A 11 0.07 -1.77 4.78
N THR A 12 0.39 -2.63 5.76
CA THR A 12 -0.27 -3.93 5.92
C THR A 12 -1.73 -3.79 6.33
N ALA A 13 -2.03 -2.93 7.31
CA ALA A 13 -3.41 -2.67 7.76
C ALA A 13 -4.27 -2.03 6.66
N GLU A 14 -3.70 -1.10 5.90
CA GLU A 14 -4.35 -0.43 4.77
C GLU A 14 -4.58 -1.40 3.60
N ALA A 15 -3.63 -2.30 3.33
CA ALA A 15 -3.79 -3.34 2.32
C ALA A 15 -4.98 -4.27 2.63
N MET A 16 -5.08 -4.78 3.86
CA MET A 16 -6.22 -5.60 4.30
C MET A 16 -7.55 -4.83 4.17
N THR A 17 -7.55 -3.53 4.49
CA THR A 17 -8.75 -2.68 4.37
C THR A 17 -9.17 -2.51 2.91
N GLY A 18 -8.22 -2.22 2.02
CA GLY A 18 -8.45 -2.10 0.58
C GLY A 18 -8.93 -3.41 -0.02
N ALA A 19 -8.35 -4.53 0.40
CA ALA A 19 -8.75 -5.86 -0.05
C ALA A 19 -10.17 -6.23 0.39
N LEU A 20 -10.54 -5.96 1.65
CA LEU A 20 -11.92 -6.15 2.12
C LEU A 20 -12.91 -5.27 1.35
N ALA A 21 -12.54 -4.03 1.03
CA ALA A 21 -13.38 -3.13 0.24
C ALA A 21 -13.57 -3.65 -1.20
N ALA A 22 -12.51 -4.13 -1.85
CA ALA A 22 -12.56 -4.74 -3.17
C ALA A 22 -13.33 -6.09 -3.18
N GLY A 23 -13.14 -6.92 -2.16
CA GLY A 23 -13.85 -8.18 -1.97
C GLY A 23 -15.35 -7.98 -1.80
N ARG A 24 -15.80 -6.93 -1.09
CA ARG A 24 -17.22 -6.55 -1.00
C ARG A 24 -17.83 -6.18 -2.36
N ARG A 25 -17.00 -5.78 -3.32
CA ARG A 25 -17.40 -5.50 -4.71
C ARG A 25 -17.24 -6.71 -5.63
N ARG A 26 -16.90 -7.89 -5.09
CA ARG A 26 -16.68 -9.14 -5.83
C ARG A 26 -15.65 -8.99 -6.97
N MET A 27 -14.61 -8.20 -6.73
CA MET A 27 -13.47 -8.11 -7.65
C MET A 27 -12.69 -9.43 -7.65
N ASP A 28 -12.00 -9.72 -8.75
CA ASP A 28 -11.07 -10.84 -8.82
C ASP A 28 -9.79 -10.54 -8.02
N THR A 29 -8.94 -11.55 -7.84
CA THR A 29 -7.70 -11.43 -7.06
C THR A 29 -6.80 -10.32 -7.57
N PHE A 30 -6.72 -10.15 -8.89
CA PHE A 30 -5.93 -9.08 -9.48
C PHE A 30 -6.48 -7.70 -9.10
N GLY A 31 -7.79 -7.50 -9.24
CA GLY A 31 -8.47 -6.28 -8.81
C GLY A 31 -8.32 -5.99 -7.32
N VAL A 32 -8.41 -7.02 -6.47
CA VAL A 32 -8.18 -6.91 -5.01
C VAL A 32 -6.78 -6.39 -4.72
N ILE A 33 -5.75 -6.97 -5.34
CA ILE A 33 -4.35 -6.56 -5.15
C ILE A 33 -4.15 -5.11 -5.60
N ILE A 34 -4.75 -4.70 -6.73
CA ILE A 34 -4.63 -3.32 -7.22
C ILE A 34 -5.26 -2.32 -6.23
N ILE A 35 -6.47 -2.60 -5.73
CA ILE A 35 -7.14 -1.71 -4.77
C ILE A 35 -6.41 -1.69 -3.42
N ALA A 36 -5.93 -2.83 -2.94
CA ALA A 36 -5.12 -2.90 -1.73
C ALA A 36 -3.82 -2.10 -1.86
N THR A 37 -3.12 -2.22 -3.00
CA THR A 37 -1.90 -1.48 -3.30
C THR A 37 -2.15 0.02 -3.37
N ALA A 38 -3.20 0.44 -4.08
CA ALA A 38 -3.57 1.85 -4.18
C ALA A 38 -3.91 2.45 -2.80
N THR A 39 -4.58 1.68 -1.94
CA THR A 39 -4.95 2.10 -0.58
C THR A 39 -3.70 2.24 0.31
N ALA A 40 -2.85 1.21 0.35
CA ALA A 40 -1.68 1.16 1.23
C ALA A 40 -0.54 2.12 0.84
N ILE A 41 -0.39 2.40 -0.46
CA ILE A 41 0.74 3.18 -0.97
C ILE A 41 0.31 4.60 -1.38
N GLY A 42 -0.98 4.81 -1.63
CA GLY A 42 -1.53 6.09 -2.11
C GLY A 42 -1.23 7.25 -1.17
N GLY A 43 -1.50 7.10 0.13
CA GLY A 43 -1.24 8.15 1.12
C GLY A 43 0.24 8.55 1.21
N GLY A 44 1.13 7.55 1.26
CA GLY A 44 2.58 7.77 1.24
C GLY A 44 3.06 8.43 -0.04
N SER A 45 2.51 8.03 -1.19
CA SER A 45 2.83 8.62 -2.49
C SER A 45 2.41 10.09 -2.57
N VAL A 46 1.19 10.43 -2.12
CA VAL A 46 0.72 11.82 -2.07
C VAL A 46 1.60 12.65 -1.16
N ARG A 47 1.95 12.14 0.04
CA ARG A 47 2.90 12.79 0.95
C ARG A 47 4.24 13.06 0.27
N ASP A 48 4.82 12.06 -0.38
CA ASP A 48 6.13 12.17 -1.01
C ASP A 48 6.11 13.18 -2.17
N ILE A 49 5.05 13.17 -2.99
CA ILE A 49 4.84 14.14 -4.08
C ILE A 49 4.73 15.57 -3.53
N LEU A 50 3.90 15.79 -2.51
CA LEU A 50 3.68 17.12 -1.93
C LEU A 50 4.94 17.68 -1.28
N LEU A 51 5.80 16.83 -0.74
CA LEU A 51 7.08 17.21 -0.13
C LEU A 51 8.25 17.22 -1.13
N GLY A 52 8.03 16.89 -2.40
CA GLY A 52 9.08 16.82 -3.40
C GLY A 52 10.09 15.69 -3.18
N HIS A 53 9.71 14.64 -2.45
CA HIS A 53 10.55 13.48 -2.16
C HIS A 53 10.44 12.45 -3.30
N TYR A 54 11.48 12.38 -4.13
CA TYR A 54 11.59 11.39 -5.21
C TYR A 54 12.90 10.58 -5.10
N PRO A 55 12.92 9.31 -5.56
CA PRO A 55 11.77 8.53 -6.04
C PRO A 55 10.77 8.22 -4.90
N LEU A 56 9.50 7.96 -5.26
CA LEU A 56 8.45 7.62 -4.28
C LEU A 56 8.88 6.42 -3.43
N GLY A 57 8.45 6.37 -2.17
CA GLY A 57 8.90 5.35 -1.22
C GLY A 57 8.82 3.91 -1.74
N TRP A 58 7.73 3.55 -2.42
CA TRP A 58 7.52 2.21 -2.98
C TRP A 58 8.28 1.93 -4.28
N VAL A 59 8.69 2.97 -5.01
CA VAL A 59 9.57 2.85 -6.19
C VAL A 59 11.00 2.59 -5.73
N LYS A 60 11.41 3.25 -4.64
CA LYS A 60 12.71 3.01 -4.00
C LYS A 60 12.78 1.64 -3.31
N HIS A 61 11.66 1.18 -2.77
CA HIS A 61 11.52 -0.04 -1.98
C HIS A 61 10.38 -0.91 -2.54
N PRO A 62 10.61 -1.61 -3.67
CA PRO A 62 9.59 -2.44 -4.32
C PRO A 62 9.11 -3.60 -3.44
N GLU A 63 9.89 -4.00 -2.43
CA GLU A 63 9.49 -4.97 -1.41
C GLU A 63 8.19 -4.60 -0.69
N TYR A 64 7.86 -3.31 -0.57
CA TYR A 64 6.59 -2.88 0.03
C TYR A 64 5.38 -3.31 -0.79
N VAL A 65 5.50 -3.37 -2.13
CA VAL A 65 4.42 -3.86 -3.00
C VAL A 65 4.17 -5.34 -2.77
N ILE A 66 5.24 -6.12 -2.53
CA ILE A 66 5.13 -7.55 -2.21
C ILE A 66 4.41 -7.73 -0.86
N ILE A 67 4.79 -6.96 0.15
CA ILE A 67 4.14 -6.99 1.47
C ILE A 67 2.64 -6.69 1.33
N VAL A 68 2.29 -5.63 0.59
CA VAL A 68 0.88 -5.28 0.35
C VAL A 68 0.16 -6.39 -0.40
N ALA A 69 0.73 -6.93 -1.46
CA ALA A 69 0.11 -8.01 -2.24
C ALA A 69 -0.10 -9.28 -1.42
N THR A 70 0.78 -9.59 -0.46
CA THR A 70 0.60 -10.74 0.45
C THR A 70 -0.39 -10.49 1.58
N ALA A 71 -0.61 -9.23 1.94
CA ALA A 71 -1.54 -8.83 3.00
C ALA A 71 -2.97 -8.60 2.48
N ALA A 72 -3.11 -8.30 1.18
CA ALA A 72 -4.37 -8.15 0.47
C ALA A 72 -5.13 -9.49 0.37
#